data_AF-A0ABD7BY15-F1
#
_entry.id   AF-A0ABD7BY15-F1
#
_cell.length_a   1.000
_cell.length_b   1.000
_cell.length_c   1.000
_cell.angle_alpha   90.00
_cell.angle_beta   90.00
_cell.angle_gamma   90.00
#
_symmetry.space_group_name_H-M   'P 1'
#
loop_
_entity.id
_entity.type
_entity.pdbx_description
1 polymer ?
#
loop_
_entity_poly.entity_id
_entity_poly.type
_entity_poly.pdbx_seq_one_letter_code
_entity_poly.pdbx_strand_id
1 'polypeptide(L)'
;MSETFYYTFNNDEFKDEYQLTAPARHWINPDGSEGGIVAAATTIHPSAVIGKDVEVRPHSIIGADIIIKEGAKIDEFSAISPGAVIGKKAYIGRNVSIGKNVSIDEATQICNGVEIEEDTTIGNNVVIYIDCKIGKGVIISDNVRIGTDVEVSPYSSIANNIRLPDKAIVSGECTGTFNYKFILSEAAFDIAPAKNWINSNGSEGGIVAISADIHPSAVISRNTVIYPDVIIGKRVYIGRKTTIKQCAIINEDTHITDSCRIGVCASIGRRSNIGSHSDINDAVSIGESVSIGDFVKIANNAALGKNTRIRDTVLIGEHVTIGAEAIVNHKAKIEHGASIGERAIIECYVHIPAGTEINNDVIAARGET
;
A
#
# COMPACT_ATOMS: atom_id res chain seq x y z
N MET A 1 -42.90 12.66 -17.70
CA MET A 1 -41.63 12.55 -18.43
C MET A 1 -40.79 13.73 -18.00
N SER A 2 -39.59 13.51 -17.44
CA SER A 2 -38.65 14.59 -17.15
C SER A 2 -38.34 15.32 -18.46
N GLU A 3 -38.46 16.65 -18.50
CA GLU A 3 -38.08 17.43 -19.68
C GLU A 3 -36.58 17.24 -19.97
N THR A 4 -36.25 16.96 -21.23
CA THR A 4 -34.87 16.87 -21.69
C THR A 4 -34.40 18.25 -22.13
N PHE A 5 -33.22 18.67 -21.65
CA PHE A 5 -32.58 19.94 -22.00
C PHE A 5 -31.13 19.71 -22.41
N TYR A 6 -30.48 20.68 -23.03
CA TYR A 6 -29.04 20.62 -23.29
C TYR A 6 -28.28 21.13 -22.07
N TYR A 7 -27.31 20.34 -21.59
CA TYR A 7 -26.45 20.70 -20.47
C TYR A 7 -24.98 20.65 -20.89
N THR A 8 -24.19 21.62 -20.42
CA THR A 8 -22.75 21.66 -20.63
C THR A 8 -22.05 21.18 -19.37
N PHE A 9 -21.43 20.01 -19.46
CA PHE A 9 -20.60 19.42 -18.41
C PHE A 9 -19.19 20.01 -18.49
N ASN A 10 -18.74 20.65 -17.40
CA ASN A 10 -17.40 21.25 -17.29
C ASN A 10 -16.47 20.34 -16.46
N ASN A 11 -15.19 20.26 -16.83
CA ASN A 11 -14.20 19.49 -16.08
C ASN A 11 -13.18 20.41 -15.37
N ASP A 12 -13.58 20.99 -14.24
CA ASP A 12 -12.70 21.93 -13.51
C ASP A 12 -11.59 21.23 -12.70
N GLU A 13 -11.67 19.91 -12.48
CA GLU A 13 -10.79 19.21 -11.52
C GLU A 13 -9.38 18.92 -12.05
N PHE A 14 -9.20 18.74 -13.36
CA PHE A 14 -7.91 18.38 -13.97
C PHE A 14 -7.30 19.45 -14.89
N LYS A 15 -7.85 20.67 -14.90
CA LYS A 15 -7.47 21.74 -15.85
C LYS A 15 -7.59 21.33 -17.33
N ASP A 16 -8.41 20.32 -17.61
CA ASP A 16 -8.77 19.98 -18.99
C ASP A 16 -9.94 20.90 -19.37
N GLU A 17 -9.74 21.82 -20.32
CA GLU A 17 -10.78 22.73 -20.85
C GLU A 17 -11.86 21.99 -21.67
N TYR A 18 -12.04 20.70 -21.43
CA TYR A 18 -12.99 19.87 -22.16
C TYR A 18 -14.41 20.13 -21.66
N GLN A 19 -15.17 20.85 -22.48
CA GLN A 19 -16.60 21.09 -22.30
C GLN A 19 -17.40 20.12 -23.16
N LEU A 20 -18.31 19.36 -22.54
CA LEU A 20 -19.21 18.48 -23.26
C LEU A 20 -20.64 19.03 -23.17
N THR A 21 -21.27 19.31 -24.30
CA THR A 21 -22.71 19.65 -24.34
C THR A 21 -23.51 18.47 -24.84
N ALA A 22 -24.46 17.98 -24.04
CA ALA A 22 -25.27 16.81 -24.36
C ALA A 22 -26.71 16.97 -23.84
N PRO A 23 -27.70 16.28 -24.45
CA PRO A 23 -29.05 16.21 -23.89
C PRO A 23 -29.00 15.53 -22.51
N ALA A 24 -29.67 16.12 -21.54
CA ALA A 24 -29.71 15.69 -20.15
C ALA A 24 -31.10 15.90 -19.56
N ARG A 25 -31.33 15.32 -18.38
CA ARG A 25 -32.56 15.41 -17.61
C ARG A 25 -32.24 15.46 -16.12
N HIS A 26 -33.16 16.00 -15.33
CA HIS A 26 -33.14 15.80 -13.89
C HIS A 26 -33.51 14.35 -13.56
N TRP A 27 -32.71 13.72 -12.70
CA TRP A 27 -33.03 12.41 -12.16
C TRP A 27 -34.11 12.53 -11.09
N ILE A 28 -35.06 11.61 -11.11
CA ILE A 28 -36.08 11.48 -10.05
C ILE A 28 -35.79 10.19 -9.31
N ASN A 29 -35.48 10.31 -8.03
CA ASN A 29 -35.18 9.19 -7.16
C ASN A 29 -36.43 8.32 -6.91
N PRO A 30 -36.27 7.07 -6.44
CA PRO A 30 -37.39 6.17 -6.13
C PRO A 30 -38.41 6.73 -5.13
N ASP A 31 -37.97 7.62 -4.23
CA ASP A 31 -38.80 8.29 -3.24
C ASP A 31 -39.52 9.54 -3.78
N GLY A 32 -39.32 9.87 -5.06
CA GLY A 32 -39.87 11.06 -5.73
C GLY A 32 -39.06 12.33 -5.52
N SER A 33 -37.95 12.29 -4.79
CA SER A 33 -37.05 13.44 -4.65
C SER A 33 -36.29 13.71 -5.96
N GLU A 34 -36.00 14.99 -6.20
CA GLU A 34 -35.19 15.41 -7.34
C GLU A 34 -33.70 15.25 -7.03
N GLY A 35 -32.99 14.53 -7.90
CA GLY A 35 -31.57 14.28 -7.82
C GLY A 35 -30.75 15.16 -8.76
N GLY A 36 -29.58 14.66 -9.16
CA GLY A 36 -28.65 15.34 -10.05
C GLY A 36 -29.06 15.37 -11.53
N ILE A 37 -28.16 15.89 -12.34
CA ILE A 37 -28.30 16.01 -13.80
C ILE A 37 -27.68 14.78 -14.45
N VAL A 38 -28.47 14.08 -15.25
CA VAL A 38 -28.08 12.84 -15.92
C VAL A 38 -28.22 13.01 -17.42
N ALA A 39 -27.16 12.72 -18.17
CA ALA A 39 -27.21 12.71 -19.63
C ALA A 39 -28.20 11.65 -20.15
N ALA A 40 -28.94 11.99 -21.21
CA ALA A 40 -29.99 11.14 -21.79
C ALA A 40 -29.48 9.80 -22.33
N ALA A 41 -28.20 9.73 -22.74
CA ALA A 41 -27.55 8.52 -23.24
C ALA A 41 -26.98 7.61 -22.12
N THR A 42 -27.27 7.92 -20.86
CA THR A 42 -26.84 7.13 -19.69
C THR A 42 -27.84 6.01 -19.41
N THR A 43 -27.34 4.82 -19.09
CA THR A 43 -28.19 3.72 -18.61
C THR A 43 -28.18 3.72 -17.09
N ILE A 44 -29.32 3.96 -16.44
CA ILE A 44 -29.43 3.98 -14.98
C ILE A 44 -30.55 3.05 -14.54
N HIS A 45 -30.27 2.19 -13.57
CA HIS A 45 -31.28 1.35 -12.96
C HIS A 45 -32.30 2.19 -12.15
N PRO A 46 -33.62 1.90 -12.20
CA PRO A 46 -34.63 2.72 -11.53
C PRO A 46 -34.49 2.83 -10.01
N SER A 47 -33.78 1.90 -9.35
CA SER A 47 -33.56 1.95 -7.90
C SER A 47 -32.36 2.81 -7.47
N ALA A 48 -31.59 3.36 -8.40
CA ALA A 48 -30.45 4.20 -8.08
C ALA A 48 -30.89 5.52 -7.42
N VAL A 49 -30.18 5.90 -6.36
CA VAL A 49 -30.38 7.16 -5.63
C VAL A 49 -29.25 8.11 -5.99
N ILE A 50 -29.59 9.25 -6.56
CA ILE A 50 -28.66 10.28 -7.01
C ILE A 50 -28.92 11.55 -6.22
N GLY A 51 -27.89 12.03 -5.53
CA GLY A 51 -27.90 13.26 -4.75
C GLY A 51 -27.98 14.51 -5.62
N LYS A 52 -28.22 15.66 -4.97
CA LYS A 52 -28.22 16.96 -5.62
C LYS A 52 -26.85 17.31 -6.18
N ASP A 53 -26.81 18.16 -7.20
CA ASP A 53 -25.57 18.64 -7.84
C ASP A 53 -24.66 17.53 -8.37
N VAL A 54 -25.17 16.29 -8.49
CA VAL A 54 -24.47 15.20 -9.14
C VAL A 54 -24.57 15.37 -10.65
N GLU A 55 -23.47 15.09 -11.34
CA GLU A 55 -23.43 15.08 -12.80
C GLU A 55 -23.03 13.70 -13.31
N VAL A 56 -23.88 13.10 -14.14
CA VAL A 56 -23.57 11.84 -14.82
C VAL A 56 -23.52 12.07 -16.32
N ARG A 57 -22.35 11.83 -16.90
CA ARG A 57 -22.08 12.06 -18.32
C ARG A 57 -22.53 10.91 -19.23
N PRO A 58 -22.69 11.16 -20.55
CA PRO A 58 -23.19 10.18 -21.51
C PRO A 58 -22.47 8.83 -21.48
N HIS A 59 -23.21 7.78 -21.83
CA HIS A 59 -22.71 6.41 -21.97
C HIS A 59 -22.22 5.74 -20.68
N SER A 60 -22.40 6.40 -19.53
CA SER A 60 -22.15 5.75 -18.24
C SER A 60 -23.25 4.74 -17.92
N ILE A 61 -22.91 3.70 -17.17
CA ILE A 61 -23.82 2.63 -16.74
C ILE A 61 -23.88 2.63 -15.22
N ILE A 62 -25.06 2.84 -14.67
CA ILE A 62 -25.32 2.87 -13.22
C ILE A 62 -26.23 1.70 -12.87
N GLY A 63 -25.69 0.73 -12.13
CA GLY A 63 -26.38 -0.46 -11.63
C GLY A 63 -27.46 -0.19 -10.58
N ALA A 64 -28.08 -1.29 -10.12
CA ALA A 64 -29.15 -1.26 -9.12
C ALA A 64 -28.64 -0.88 -7.73
N ASP A 65 -29.49 -0.21 -6.96
CA ASP A 65 -29.29 0.07 -5.53
C ASP A 65 -28.00 0.84 -5.22
N ILE A 66 -27.53 1.61 -6.19
CA ILE A 66 -26.39 2.53 -6.06
C ILE A 66 -26.83 3.79 -5.34
N ILE A 67 -25.94 4.34 -4.52
CA ILE A 67 -26.11 5.64 -3.87
C ILE A 67 -24.97 6.55 -4.30
N ILE A 68 -25.28 7.62 -5.05
CA ILE A 68 -24.32 8.66 -5.41
C ILE A 68 -24.65 9.91 -4.60
N LYS A 69 -23.74 10.33 -3.72
CA LYS A 69 -23.96 11.47 -2.83
C LYS A 69 -23.71 12.82 -3.54
N GLU A 70 -24.18 13.88 -2.89
CA GLU A 70 -24.21 15.25 -3.41
C GLU A 70 -22.86 15.73 -3.99
N GLY A 71 -22.93 16.39 -5.14
CA GLY A 71 -21.78 17.02 -5.81
C GLY A 71 -20.79 16.05 -6.45
N ALA A 72 -21.06 14.74 -6.46
CA ALA A 72 -20.22 13.78 -7.16
C ALA A 72 -20.33 13.91 -8.68
N LYS A 73 -19.26 13.58 -9.40
CA LYS A 73 -19.18 13.67 -10.85
C LYS A 73 -18.74 12.35 -11.45
N ILE A 74 -19.44 11.90 -12.48
CA ILE A 74 -19.19 10.63 -13.16
C ILE A 74 -19.00 10.90 -14.65
N ASP A 75 -17.80 10.59 -15.14
CA ASP A 75 -17.38 10.88 -16.52
C ASP A 75 -17.77 9.77 -17.51
N GLU A 76 -17.60 10.06 -18.80
CA GLU A 76 -18.13 9.21 -19.89
C GLU A 76 -17.60 7.76 -19.83
N PHE A 77 -18.44 6.80 -20.24
CA PHE A 77 -18.11 5.37 -20.39
C PHE A 77 -17.71 4.64 -19.10
N SER A 78 -17.97 5.24 -17.93
CA SER A 78 -17.79 4.56 -16.66
C SER A 78 -18.94 3.58 -16.38
N ALA A 79 -18.62 2.45 -15.73
CA ALA A 79 -19.58 1.43 -15.36
C ALA A 79 -19.51 1.19 -13.85
N ILE A 80 -20.63 1.40 -13.16
CA ILE A 80 -20.75 1.23 -11.72
C ILE A 80 -21.72 0.09 -11.44
N SER A 81 -21.22 -0.97 -10.82
CA SER A 81 -21.99 -2.18 -10.53
C SER A 81 -22.93 -2.01 -9.33
N PRO A 82 -23.94 -2.89 -9.17
CA PRO A 82 -24.94 -2.76 -8.12
C PRO A 82 -24.39 -2.68 -6.69
N GLY A 83 -25.07 -1.92 -5.83
CA GLY A 83 -24.76 -1.77 -4.41
C GLY A 83 -23.57 -0.87 -4.09
N ALA A 84 -22.94 -0.24 -5.10
CA ALA A 84 -21.84 0.69 -4.87
C ALA A 84 -22.32 2.02 -4.23
N VAL A 85 -21.49 2.62 -3.39
CA VAL A 85 -21.73 3.91 -2.75
C VAL A 85 -20.64 4.88 -3.15
N ILE A 86 -21.03 6.03 -3.71
CA ILE A 86 -20.13 7.10 -4.15
C ILE A 86 -20.29 8.31 -3.24
N GLY A 87 -19.17 8.75 -2.66
CA GLY A 87 -19.08 9.79 -1.65
C GLY A 87 -19.40 11.18 -2.17
N LYS A 88 -19.60 12.13 -1.23
CA LYS A 88 -19.85 13.53 -1.59
C LYS A 88 -18.63 14.09 -2.29
N LYS A 89 -18.85 14.84 -3.38
CA LYS A 89 -17.78 15.46 -4.17
C LYS A 89 -16.71 14.47 -4.65
N ALA A 90 -17.05 13.19 -4.78
CA ALA A 90 -16.17 12.22 -5.40
C ALA A 90 -16.18 12.43 -6.92
N TYR A 91 -15.03 12.20 -7.56
CA TYR A 91 -14.88 12.30 -9.01
C TYR A 91 -14.50 10.92 -9.57
N ILE A 92 -15.28 10.45 -10.54
CA ILE A 92 -15.05 9.20 -11.27
C ILE A 92 -14.75 9.56 -12.72
N GLY A 93 -13.54 9.25 -13.18
CA GLY A 93 -13.06 9.54 -14.53
C GLY A 93 -13.64 8.62 -15.60
N ARG A 94 -13.10 8.76 -16.82
CA ARG A 94 -13.54 8.04 -18.02
C ARG A 94 -13.12 6.58 -17.99
N ASN A 95 -13.96 5.72 -18.56
CA ASN A 95 -13.69 4.27 -18.67
C ASN A 95 -13.34 3.62 -17.32
N VAL A 96 -13.87 4.13 -16.21
CA VAL A 96 -13.69 3.52 -14.88
C VAL A 96 -14.70 2.40 -14.68
N SER A 97 -14.22 1.26 -14.16
CA SER A 97 -15.07 0.13 -13.78
C SER A 97 -15.10 -0.01 -12.26
N ILE A 98 -16.29 0.01 -11.68
CA ILE A 98 -16.51 -0.15 -10.23
C ILE A 98 -17.34 -1.42 -10.00
N GLY A 99 -16.78 -2.32 -9.18
CA GLY A 99 -17.36 -3.60 -8.79
C GLY A 99 -18.54 -3.48 -7.83
N LYS A 100 -19.14 -4.62 -7.49
CA LYS A 100 -20.31 -4.68 -6.59
C LYS A 100 -19.91 -4.31 -5.17
N ASN A 101 -20.82 -3.66 -4.45
CA ASN A 101 -20.63 -3.28 -3.04
C ASN A 101 -19.36 -2.45 -2.76
N VAL A 102 -18.84 -1.74 -3.76
CA VAL A 102 -17.68 -0.86 -3.56
C VAL A 102 -18.13 0.42 -2.85
N SER A 103 -17.41 0.83 -1.82
CA SER A 103 -17.61 2.12 -1.16
C SER A 103 -16.48 3.07 -1.50
N ILE A 104 -16.81 4.25 -2.01
CA ILE A 104 -15.88 5.35 -2.27
C ILE A 104 -16.32 6.52 -1.42
N ASP A 105 -15.47 6.99 -0.52
CA ASP A 105 -15.80 8.04 0.44
C ASP A 105 -15.57 9.46 -0.12
N GLU A 106 -15.69 10.47 0.74
CA GLU A 106 -15.81 11.87 0.34
C GLU A 106 -14.51 12.44 -0.26
N ALA A 107 -14.67 13.35 -1.23
CA ALA A 107 -13.58 14.07 -1.90
C ALA A 107 -12.50 13.16 -2.51
N THR A 108 -12.87 11.93 -2.89
CA THR A 108 -12.00 10.96 -3.53
C THR A 108 -12.07 11.07 -5.06
N GLN A 109 -10.91 10.98 -5.70
CA GLN A 109 -10.74 11.11 -7.14
C GLN A 109 -10.22 9.81 -7.74
N ILE A 110 -10.97 9.26 -8.69
CA ILE A 110 -10.60 8.08 -9.46
C ILE A 110 -10.38 8.52 -10.91
N CYS A 111 -9.14 8.47 -11.37
CA CYS A 111 -8.77 8.88 -12.72
C CYS A 111 -9.18 7.84 -13.78
N ASN A 112 -8.90 8.16 -15.04
CA ASN A 112 -9.33 7.38 -16.20
C ASN A 112 -8.75 5.96 -16.20
N GLY A 113 -9.53 5.00 -16.71
CA GLY A 113 -9.07 3.63 -16.95
C GLY A 113 -8.84 2.78 -15.70
N VAL A 114 -9.27 3.25 -14.52
CA VAL A 114 -9.14 2.52 -13.26
C VAL A 114 -10.20 1.40 -13.17
N GLU A 115 -9.78 0.23 -12.71
CA GLU A 115 -10.63 -0.91 -12.41
C GLU A 115 -10.62 -1.20 -10.90
N ILE A 116 -11.80 -1.22 -10.29
CA ILE A 116 -11.98 -1.54 -8.87
C ILE A 116 -12.91 -2.74 -8.76
N GLU A 117 -12.42 -3.83 -8.18
CA GLU A 117 -13.20 -5.06 -7.98
C GLU A 117 -14.12 -4.98 -6.75
N GLU A 118 -15.01 -5.96 -6.63
CA GLU A 118 -16.07 -6.04 -5.63
C GLU A 118 -15.59 -6.00 -4.17
N ASP A 119 -16.50 -5.58 -3.28
CA ASP A 119 -16.30 -5.52 -1.82
C ASP A 119 -15.11 -4.64 -1.38
N THR A 120 -14.64 -3.73 -2.23
CA THR A 120 -13.53 -2.80 -1.96
C THR A 120 -14.03 -1.53 -1.27
N THR A 121 -13.24 -1.02 -0.32
CA THR A 121 -13.51 0.25 0.37
C THR A 121 -12.39 1.25 0.10
N ILE A 122 -12.74 2.47 -0.28
CA ILE A 122 -11.84 3.60 -0.51
C ILE A 122 -12.25 4.76 0.40
N GLY A 123 -11.35 5.16 1.28
CA GLY A 123 -11.53 6.23 2.25
C GLY A 123 -11.55 7.63 1.65
N ASN A 124 -11.51 8.63 2.52
CA ASN A 124 -11.68 10.04 2.21
C ASN A 124 -10.41 10.65 1.62
N ASN A 125 -10.55 11.62 0.71
CA ASN A 125 -9.43 12.34 0.10
C ASN A 125 -8.39 11.42 -0.56
N VAL A 126 -8.84 10.32 -1.17
CA VAL A 126 -7.97 9.41 -1.93
C VAL A 126 -7.85 9.89 -3.37
N VAL A 127 -6.67 9.75 -3.97
CA VAL A 127 -6.47 9.99 -5.41
C VAL A 127 -5.89 8.73 -6.02
N ILE A 128 -6.59 8.13 -6.99
CA ILE A 128 -6.10 7.01 -7.79
C ILE A 128 -5.85 7.52 -9.20
N TYR A 129 -4.59 7.47 -9.66
CA TYR A 129 -4.20 7.90 -10.99
C TYR A 129 -4.59 6.85 -12.06
N ILE A 130 -4.12 7.06 -13.28
CA ILE A 130 -4.62 6.41 -14.49
C ILE A 130 -4.25 4.92 -14.52
N ASP A 131 -5.08 4.08 -15.14
CA ASP A 131 -4.82 2.67 -15.46
C ASP A 131 -4.47 1.77 -14.25
N CYS A 132 -5.00 2.08 -13.06
CA CYS A 132 -4.79 1.25 -11.87
C CYS A 132 -5.78 0.08 -11.79
N LYS A 133 -5.34 -1.02 -11.18
CA LYS A 133 -6.17 -2.20 -10.88
C LYS A 133 -6.24 -2.43 -9.38
N ILE A 134 -7.43 -2.35 -8.81
CA ILE A 134 -7.68 -2.56 -7.39
C ILE A 134 -8.48 -3.84 -7.22
N GLY A 135 -7.84 -4.87 -6.67
CA GLY A 135 -8.43 -6.20 -6.50
C GLY A 135 -9.52 -6.27 -5.44
N LYS A 136 -10.25 -7.39 -5.43
CA LYS A 136 -11.40 -7.62 -4.57
C LYS A 136 -11.09 -7.45 -3.09
N GLY A 137 -12.01 -6.86 -2.34
CA GLY A 137 -11.93 -6.79 -0.87
C GLY A 137 -10.78 -5.92 -0.35
N VAL A 138 -10.27 -5.01 -1.18
CA VAL A 138 -9.18 -4.11 -0.79
C VAL A 138 -9.71 -3.01 0.12
N ILE A 139 -8.89 -2.57 1.09
CA ILE A 139 -9.23 -1.45 1.97
C ILE A 139 -8.20 -0.34 1.78
N ILE A 140 -8.57 0.76 1.15
CA ILE A 140 -7.73 1.95 1.00
C ILE A 140 -8.22 2.98 2.03
N SER A 141 -7.37 3.38 2.96
CA SER A 141 -7.72 4.35 4.01
C SER A 141 -7.61 5.80 3.53
N ASP A 142 -7.82 6.76 4.43
CA ASP A 142 -7.89 8.18 4.07
C ASP A 142 -6.55 8.77 3.61
N ASN A 143 -6.61 9.82 2.79
CA ASN A 143 -5.48 10.64 2.34
C ASN A 143 -4.42 9.87 1.54
N VAL A 144 -4.81 8.79 0.86
CA VAL A 144 -3.92 7.98 0.02
C VAL A 144 -3.78 8.57 -1.38
N ARG A 145 -2.59 8.50 -1.98
CA ARG A 145 -2.37 8.79 -3.40
C ARG A 145 -1.77 7.57 -4.08
N ILE A 146 -2.38 7.08 -5.14
CA ILE A 146 -1.95 5.90 -5.90
C ILE A 146 -1.50 6.35 -7.27
N GLY A 147 -0.21 6.19 -7.59
CA GLY A 147 0.38 6.53 -8.90
C GLY A 147 -0.23 5.75 -10.07
N THR A 148 0.21 6.07 -11.28
CA THR A 148 -0.30 5.49 -12.54
C THR A 148 0.10 4.03 -12.68
N ASP A 149 -0.75 3.18 -13.27
CA ASP A 149 -0.43 1.77 -13.59
C ASP A 149 -0.11 0.93 -12.34
N VAL A 150 -0.78 1.19 -11.21
CA VAL A 150 -0.59 0.45 -9.95
C VAL A 150 -1.54 -0.73 -9.85
N GLU A 151 -1.04 -1.87 -9.35
CA GLU A 151 -1.83 -3.07 -9.08
C GLU A 151 -1.91 -3.35 -7.57
N VAL A 152 -3.12 -3.41 -7.02
CA VAL A 152 -3.36 -3.79 -5.62
C VAL A 152 -4.00 -5.18 -5.60
N SER A 153 -3.30 -6.15 -5.03
CA SER A 153 -3.76 -7.54 -4.95
C SER A 153 -5.03 -7.64 -4.08
N PRO A 154 -5.93 -8.62 -4.37
CA PRO A 154 -7.12 -8.85 -3.55
C PRO A 154 -6.81 -8.98 -2.05
N TYR A 155 -7.72 -8.48 -1.22
CA TYR A 155 -7.68 -8.51 0.25
C TYR A 155 -6.49 -7.74 0.86
N SER A 156 -5.85 -6.86 0.10
CA SER A 156 -4.80 -5.99 0.60
C SER A 156 -5.37 -4.75 1.29
N SER A 157 -4.61 -4.16 2.20
CA SER A 157 -4.99 -2.89 2.84
C SER A 157 -3.93 -1.82 2.62
N ILE A 158 -4.34 -0.57 2.45
CA ILE A 158 -3.48 0.60 2.37
C ILE A 158 -3.87 1.54 3.50
N ALA A 159 -2.96 1.79 4.43
CA ALA A 159 -3.19 2.66 5.56
C ALA A 159 -3.23 4.15 5.17
N ASN A 160 -3.61 4.99 6.14
CA ASN A 160 -3.78 6.42 5.94
C ASN A 160 -2.48 7.11 5.50
N ASN A 161 -2.60 8.17 4.70
CA ASN A 161 -1.50 9.06 4.30
C ASN A 161 -0.39 8.39 3.46
N ILE A 162 -0.71 7.31 2.75
CA ILE A 162 0.25 6.61 1.87
C ILE A 162 0.30 7.26 0.48
N ARG A 163 1.50 7.28 -0.12
CA ARG A 163 1.69 7.65 -1.53
C ARG A 163 2.38 6.51 -2.25
N LEU A 164 1.69 5.87 -3.18
CA LEU A 164 2.26 4.84 -4.06
C LEU A 164 2.81 5.50 -5.32
N PRO A 165 4.03 5.15 -5.75
CA PRO A 165 4.57 5.60 -7.03
C PRO A 165 3.88 4.86 -8.18
N ASP A 166 4.11 5.35 -9.40
CA ASP A 166 3.65 4.69 -10.62
C ASP A 166 4.20 3.25 -10.70
N LYS A 167 3.43 2.31 -11.26
CA LYS A 167 3.80 0.90 -11.46
C LYS A 167 4.05 0.07 -10.20
N ALA A 168 3.65 0.57 -9.05
CA ALA A 168 3.73 -0.18 -7.79
C ALA A 168 2.79 -1.38 -7.80
N ILE A 169 3.17 -2.44 -7.07
CA ILE A 169 2.28 -3.54 -6.73
C ILE A 169 2.17 -3.64 -5.23
N VAL A 170 0.94 -3.71 -4.73
CA VAL A 170 0.63 -3.85 -3.31
C VAL A 170 0.04 -5.24 -3.07
N SER A 171 0.59 -5.97 -2.10
CA SER A 171 0.04 -7.23 -1.63
C SER A 171 0.11 -7.30 -0.10
N GLY A 172 -1.01 -7.59 0.56
CA GLY A 172 -1.10 -7.67 2.03
C GLY A 172 -1.36 -6.31 2.69
N GLU A 173 -0.92 -6.14 3.94
CA GLU A 173 -1.13 -4.90 4.70
C GLU A 173 -0.02 -3.87 4.42
N CYS A 174 -0.39 -2.74 3.83
CA CYS A 174 0.46 -1.59 3.61
C CYS A 174 0.24 -0.57 4.73
N THR A 175 0.84 -0.84 5.89
CA THR A 175 0.80 0.06 7.05
C THR A 175 1.96 1.04 7.01
N GLY A 176 1.68 2.30 6.67
CA GLY A 176 2.41 3.43 7.23
C GLY A 176 3.94 3.49 7.13
N THR A 177 4.63 2.72 6.29
CA THR A 177 5.93 3.07 5.70
C THR A 177 6.19 2.15 4.52
N PHE A 178 6.13 2.74 3.32
CA PHE A 178 6.32 2.19 1.97
C PHE A 178 6.53 0.67 1.90
N ASN A 179 5.57 -0.06 1.31
CA ASN A 179 5.71 -1.41 0.77
C ASN A 179 5.57 -1.28 -0.74
N TYR A 180 6.57 -1.71 -1.51
CA TYR A 180 6.46 -1.83 -2.95
C TYR A 180 6.99 -3.19 -3.37
N LYS A 181 6.35 -3.75 -4.38
CA LYS A 181 6.83 -4.86 -5.20
C LYS A 181 6.87 -4.33 -6.64
N PHE A 182 8.04 -4.40 -7.29
CA PHE A 182 8.10 -4.20 -8.74
C PHE A 182 7.73 -5.53 -9.43
N ILE A 183 6.96 -5.48 -10.52
CA ILE A 183 6.94 -6.58 -11.51
C ILE A 183 8.32 -6.56 -12.16
N LEU A 184 9.10 -7.60 -11.90
CA LEU A 184 10.22 -7.94 -12.76
C LEU A 184 9.63 -8.36 -14.10
N SER A 185 10.06 -7.74 -15.20
CA SER A 185 10.11 -8.48 -16.45
C SER A 185 11.07 -9.67 -16.21
N GLU A 186 10.72 -10.86 -16.69
CA GLU A 186 11.52 -12.08 -16.54
C GLU A 186 12.95 -11.99 -17.15
N ALA A 187 13.34 -10.82 -17.66
CA ALA A 187 14.66 -10.54 -18.23
C ALA A 187 15.68 -9.94 -17.21
N ALA A 188 15.29 -9.56 -16.00
CA ALA A 188 16.18 -8.82 -15.07
C ALA A 188 17.13 -9.69 -14.21
N PHE A 189 17.57 -10.85 -14.74
CA PHE A 189 18.82 -11.47 -14.29
C PHE A 189 20.05 -10.83 -14.98
N ASP A 190 19.83 -9.95 -15.95
CA ASP A 190 20.89 -9.24 -16.66
C ASP A 190 21.30 -7.95 -15.95
N ILE A 191 22.60 -7.87 -15.70
CA ILE A 191 23.46 -6.75 -15.27
C ILE A 191 22.78 -5.37 -15.40
N ALA A 192 22.13 -4.91 -14.34
CA ALA A 192 21.66 -3.53 -14.25
C ALA A 192 22.85 -2.57 -14.11
N PRO A 193 22.82 -1.40 -14.76
CA PRO A 193 23.91 -0.44 -14.65
C PRO A 193 24.02 0.07 -13.21
N ALA A 194 25.24 0.17 -12.70
CA ALA A 194 25.53 0.55 -11.33
C ALA A 194 26.60 1.64 -11.26
N LYS A 195 26.60 2.39 -10.16
CA LYS A 195 27.57 3.44 -9.86
C LYS A 195 28.17 3.23 -8.48
N ASN A 196 29.34 3.80 -8.27
CA ASN A 196 29.88 3.96 -6.93
C ASN A 196 29.09 5.07 -6.23
N TRP A 197 28.57 4.78 -5.04
CA TRP A 197 27.93 5.79 -4.21
C TRP A 197 28.98 6.70 -3.59
N ILE A 198 28.72 8.01 -3.57
CA ILE A 198 29.53 8.98 -2.85
C ILE A 198 28.66 9.56 -1.76
N ASN A 199 29.08 9.40 -0.50
CA ASN A 199 28.38 9.95 0.64
C ASN A 199 28.50 11.49 0.67
N SER A 200 27.59 12.14 1.40
CA SER A 200 27.56 13.60 1.54
C SER A 200 28.86 14.23 2.08
N ASN A 201 29.69 13.45 2.80
CA ASN A 201 31.01 13.86 3.28
C ASN A 201 32.15 13.60 2.27
N GLY A 202 31.85 13.19 1.05
CA GLY A 202 32.82 12.87 0.00
C GLY A 202 33.47 11.48 0.08
N SER A 203 33.13 10.68 1.10
CA SER A 203 33.62 9.30 1.20
C SER A 203 32.94 8.38 0.19
N GLU A 204 33.72 7.50 -0.42
CA GLU A 204 33.19 6.45 -1.29
C GLU A 204 32.46 5.37 -0.47
N GLY A 205 31.24 5.06 -0.90
CA GLY A 205 30.37 4.06 -0.33
C GLY A 205 30.36 2.73 -1.10
N GLY A 206 29.19 2.10 -1.14
CA GLY A 206 28.96 0.84 -1.84
C GLY A 206 28.69 1.00 -3.34
N ILE A 207 28.45 -0.13 -3.99
CA ILE A 207 27.98 -0.21 -5.38
C ILE A 207 26.45 -0.13 -5.35
N VAL A 208 25.89 0.78 -6.13
CA VAL A 208 24.45 1.08 -6.13
C VAL A 208 23.92 1.05 -7.55
N ALA A 209 22.85 0.29 -7.78
CA ALA A 209 22.12 0.32 -9.04
C ALA A 209 21.61 1.73 -9.39
N ILE A 210 21.67 2.12 -10.66
CA ILE A 210 21.26 3.47 -11.08
C ILE A 210 19.79 3.76 -10.79
N SER A 211 18.93 2.74 -10.81
CA SER A 211 17.49 2.89 -10.54
C SER A 211 17.13 2.94 -9.05
N ALA A 212 18.09 2.73 -8.14
CA ALA A 212 17.82 2.85 -6.71
C ALA A 212 17.57 4.33 -6.33
N ASP A 213 16.48 4.58 -5.59
CA ASP A 213 16.14 5.90 -5.07
C ASP A 213 16.70 6.04 -3.65
N ILE A 214 17.72 6.88 -3.50
CA ILE A 214 18.45 7.02 -2.24
C ILE A 214 18.51 8.49 -1.88
N HIS A 215 17.97 8.82 -0.71
CA HIS A 215 18.04 10.18 -0.20
C HIS A 215 19.52 10.62 -0.04
N PRO A 216 19.90 11.84 -0.48
CA PRO A 216 21.30 12.29 -0.45
C PRO A 216 21.97 12.31 0.92
N SER A 217 21.18 12.33 1.99
CA SER A 217 21.69 12.28 3.36
C SER A 217 21.96 10.86 3.87
N ALA A 218 21.65 9.82 3.10
CA ALA A 218 21.90 8.44 3.48
C ALA A 218 23.41 8.18 3.44
N VAL A 219 23.89 7.37 4.39
CA VAL A 219 25.28 6.96 4.49
C VAL A 219 25.37 5.49 4.12
N ILE A 220 26.10 5.21 3.04
CA ILE A 220 26.31 3.86 2.54
C ILE A 220 27.78 3.54 2.69
N SER A 221 28.08 2.52 3.47
CA SER A 221 29.45 2.08 3.69
C SER A 221 30.01 1.30 2.52
N ARG A 222 31.33 1.22 2.43
CA ARG A 222 32.05 0.45 1.41
C ARG A 222 31.68 -1.03 1.44
N ASN A 223 31.88 -1.67 0.29
CA ASN A 223 31.60 -3.10 0.08
C ASN A 223 30.11 -3.45 0.26
N THR A 224 29.22 -2.47 0.27
CA THR A 224 27.77 -2.66 0.24
C THR A 224 27.33 -2.83 -1.21
N VAL A 225 26.31 -3.66 -1.43
CA VAL A 225 25.68 -3.83 -2.75
C VAL A 225 24.20 -3.50 -2.61
N ILE A 226 23.74 -2.54 -3.40
CA ILE A 226 22.34 -2.13 -3.48
C ILE A 226 21.82 -2.44 -4.87
N TYR A 227 20.81 -3.30 -4.92
CA TYR A 227 20.18 -3.78 -6.14
C TYR A 227 19.20 -2.75 -6.73
N PRO A 228 18.73 -2.97 -7.98
CA PRO A 228 17.75 -2.12 -8.62
C PRO A 228 16.52 -1.86 -7.78
N ASP A 229 16.01 -0.65 -7.92
CA ASP A 229 14.72 -0.22 -7.40
C ASP A 229 14.62 -0.32 -5.88
N VAL A 230 15.74 -0.27 -5.17
CA VAL A 230 15.80 -0.11 -3.70
C VAL A 230 15.49 1.34 -3.33
N ILE A 231 14.69 1.55 -2.28
CA ILE A 231 14.38 2.89 -1.74
C ILE A 231 15.03 3.04 -0.36
N ILE A 232 15.81 4.12 -0.20
CA ILE A 232 16.48 4.46 1.05
C ILE A 232 16.12 5.87 1.49
N GLY A 233 15.50 5.96 2.65
CA GLY A 233 15.01 7.19 3.26
C GLY A 233 16.09 8.09 3.86
N LYS A 234 15.64 9.19 4.44
CA LYS A 234 16.49 10.22 5.04
C LYS A 234 17.25 9.69 6.26
N ARG A 235 18.53 10.07 6.36
CA ARG A 235 19.46 9.74 7.47
C ARG A 235 19.56 8.23 7.75
N VAL A 236 19.37 7.40 6.73
CA VAL A 236 19.62 5.96 6.84
C VAL A 236 21.13 5.71 6.86
N TYR A 237 21.56 4.79 7.71
CA TYR A 237 22.93 4.28 7.73
C TYR A 237 22.94 2.82 7.29
N ILE A 238 23.77 2.49 6.30
CA ILE A 238 24.03 1.13 5.84
C ILE A 238 25.50 0.77 6.10
N GLY A 239 25.71 -0.28 6.90
CA GLY A 239 27.03 -0.81 7.27
C GLY A 239 27.74 -1.54 6.13
N ARG A 240 29.00 -1.87 6.36
CA ARG A 240 29.88 -2.51 5.37
C ARG A 240 29.44 -3.93 5.07
N LYS A 241 29.71 -4.39 3.85
CA LYS A 241 29.42 -5.78 3.41
C LYS A 241 27.92 -6.13 3.49
N THR A 242 27.06 -5.12 3.54
CA THR A 242 25.62 -5.32 3.58
C THR A 242 25.09 -5.43 2.15
N THR A 243 24.15 -6.35 1.94
CA THR A 243 23.49 -6.51 0.64
C THR A 243 22.02 -6.19 0.79
N ILE A 244 21.52 -5.29 -0.04
CA ILE A 244 20.10 -4.93 -0.10
C ILE A 244 19.57 -5.34 -1.47
N LYS A 245 18.71 -6.36 -1.50
CA LYS A 245 18.16 -6.92 -2.73
C LYS A 245 17.06 -6.05 -3.33
N GLN A 246 16.65 -6.41 -4.55
CA GLN A 246 15.67 -5.65 -5.31
C GLN A 246 14.44 -5.36 -4.47
N CYS A 247 13.94 -4.16 -4.64
CA CYS A 247 12.71 -3.72 -4.03
C CYS A 247 12.63 -3.60 -2.51
N ALA A 248 13.75 -3.65 -1.81
CA ALA A 248 13.74 -3.42 -0.37
C ALA A 248 13.57 -1.94 -0.01
N ILE A 249 12.78 -1.66 1.02
CA ILE A 249 12.50 -0.31 1.53
C ILE A 249 13.17 -0.13 2.86
N ILE A 250 14.02 0.88 2.95
CA ILE A 250 14.66 1.26 4.20
C ILE A 250 14.22 2.67 4.57
N ASN A 251 13.37 2.78 5.58
CA ASN A 251 12.79 4.07 5.94
C ASN A 251 13.73 4.94 6.78
N GLU A 252 13.36 6.21 6.92
CA GLU A 252 14.20 7.22 7.55
C GLU A 252 14.64 6.90 8.98
N ASP A 253 15.82 7.40 9.35
CA ASP A 253 16.46 7.21 10.65
C ASP A 253 16.80 5.75 11.01
N THR A 254 16.73 4.84 10.04
CA THR A 254 17.05 3.42 10.23
C THR A 254 18.54 3.16 10.12
N HIS A 255 19.06 2.31 11.01
CA HIS A 255 20.46 1.92 11.04
C HIS A 255 20.58 0.42 10.79
N ILE A 256 21.18 0.08 9.65
CA ILE A 256 21.54 -1.29 9.30
C ILE A 256 23.04 -1.41 9.48
N THR A 257 23.48 -2.30 10.35
CA THR A 257 24.90 -2.46 10.67
C THR A 257 25.61 -3.34 9.64
N ASP A 258 26.78 -3.89 10.00
CA ASP A 258 27.67 -4.55 9.05
C ASP A 258 27.20 -5.98 8.71
N SER A 259 27.45 -6.40 7.46
CA SER A 259 27.24 -7.77 6.97
C SER A 259 25.80 -8.27 7.04
N CYS A 260 24.82 -7.37 6.95
CA CYS A 260 23.40 -7.76 6.90
C CYS A 260 23.00 -8.17 5.48
N ARG A 261 21.95 -8.99 5.36
CA ARG A 261 21.29 -9.25 4.08
C ARG A 261 19.83 -8.87 4.20
N ILE A 262 19.38 -8.00 3.30
CA ILE A 262 17.99 -7.58 3.20
C ILE A 262 17.40 -8.16 1.91
N GLY A 263 16.32 -8.92 2.07
CA GLY A 263 15.64 -9.69 1.04
C GLY A 263 14.86 -8.83 0.05
N VAL A 264 14.35 -9.50 -0.99
CA VAL A 264 13.53 -8.88 -2.03
C VAL A 264 12.21 -8.41 -1.43
N CYS A 265 11.79 -7.18 -1.71
CA CYS A 265 10.57 -6.57 -1.18
C CYS A 265 10.49 -6.49 0.36
N ALA A 266 11.62 -6.61 1.08
CA ALA A 266 11.61 -6.42 2.53
C ALA A 266 11.40 -4.94 2.87
N SER A 267 10.52 -4.64 3.84
CA SER A 267 10.26 -3.28 4.30
C SER A 267 10.71 -3.09 5.74
N ILE A 268 11.50 -2.05 5.97
CA ILE A 268 12.05 -1.70 7.27
C ILE A 268 11.55 -0.32 7.68
N GLY A 269 10.72 -0.29 8.72
CA GLY A 269 10.13 0.91 9.29
C GLY A 269 11.15 1.91 9.83
N ARG A 270 10.68 3.11 10.16
CA ARG A 270 11.52 4.24 10.59
C ARG A 270 12.17 3.97 11.93
N ARG A 271 13.34 4.58 12.17
CA ARG A 271 14.07 4.53 13.46
C ARG A 271 14.37 3.09 13.93
N SER A 272 14.43 2.15 13.00
CA SER A 272 14.70 0.75 13.33
C SER A 272 16.21 0.49 13.31
N ASN A 273 16.65 -0.47 14.10
CA ASN A 273 18.06 -0.86 14.20
C ASN A 273 18.19 -2.34 13.85
N ILE A 274 19.05 -2.65 12.88
CA ILE A 274 19.34 -4.02 12.44
C ILE A 274 20.78 -4.36 12.78
N GLY A 275 20.93 -5.31 13.71
CA GLY A 275 22.23 -5.80 14.18
C GLY A 275 23.00 -6.57 13.10
N SER A 276 24.28 -6.76 13.37
CA SER A 276 25.26 -7.21 12.39
C SER A 276 25.06 -8.69 12.10
N HIS A 277 25.41 -9.11 10.88
CA HIS A 277 25.23 -10.49 10.43
C HIS A 277 23.79 -11.00 10.47
N SER A 278 22.80 -10.10 10.50
CA SER A 278 21.39 -10.47 10.47
C SER A 278 20.87 -10.61 9.04
N ASP A 279 20.06 -11.66 8.85
CA ASP A 279 19.42 -12.00 7.58
C ASP A 279 17.92 -11.69 7.69
N ILE A 280 17.48 -10.67 6.95
CA ILE A 280 16.09 -10.31 6.78
C ILE A 280 15.69 -10.82 5.40
N ASN A 281 14.92 -11.91 5.31
CA ASN A 281 14.58 -12.54 4.04
C ASN A 281 13.48 -11.78 3.27
N ASP A 282 12.93 -12.42 2.24
CA ASP A 282 12.08 -11.77 1.25
C ASP A 282 10.69 -11.48 1.82
N ALA A 283 10.10 -10.35 1.42
CA ALA A 283 8.79 -9.89 1.84
C ALA A 283 8.59 -9.80 3.37
N VAL A 284 9.67 -9.60 4.13
CA VAL A 284 9.59 -9.33 5.57
C VAL A 284 9.13 -7.90 5.81
N SER A 285 8.19 -7.71 6.73
CA SER A 285 7.73 -6.38 7.17
C SER A 285 8.20 -6.09 8.59
N ILE A 286 8.93 -4.99 8.78
CA ILE A 286 9.43 -4.55 10.08
C ILE A 286 8.80 -3.19 10.40
N GLY A 287 8.11 -3.09 11.53
CA GLY A 287 7.47 -1.87 11.99
C GLY A 287 8.44 -0.76 12.40
N GLU A 288 7.87 0.35 12.89
CA GLU A 288 8.61 1.50 13.39
C GLU A 288 9.33 1.20 14.71
N SER A 289 10.53 1.74 14.89
CA SER A 289 11.31 1.68 16.13
C SER A 289 11.59 0.25 16.60
N VAL A 290 11.75 -0.68 15.67
CA VAL A 290 12.09 -2.08 15.96
C VAL A 290 13.60 -2.19 16.18
N SER A 291 13.98 -2.92 17.22
CA SER A 291 15.38 -3.23 17.51
C SER A 291 15.63 -4.71 17.24
N ILE A 292 16.51 -5.00 16.30
CA ILE A 292 16.94 -6.35 15.95
C ILE A 292 18.42 -6.49 16.32
N GLY A 293 18.73 -7.51 17.11
CA GLY A 293 20.08 -7.83 17.55
C GLY A 293 20.94 -8.43 16.45
N ASP A 294 22.12 -8.89 16.85
CA ASP A 294 23.10 -9.49 15.94
C ASP A 294 22.77 -10.96 15.65
N PHE A 295 23.13 -11.43 14.46
CA PHE A 295 22.93 -12.82 14.02
C PHE A 295 21.47 -13.28 14.05
N VAL A 296 20.53 -12.36 13.88
CA VAL A 296 19.10 -12.68 13.81
C VAL A 296 18.75 -13.15 12.40
N LYS A 297 17.89 -14.16 12.29
CA LYS A 297 17.33 -14.57 11.00
C LYS A 297 15.82 -14.45 11.02
N ILE A 298 15.30 -13.73 10.05
CA ILE A 298 13.87 -13.55 9.84
C ILE A 298 13.52 -14.12 8.48
N ALA A 299 12.73 -15.19 8.49
CA ALA A 299 12.32 -15.88 7.27
C ALA A 299 11.18 -15.15 6.55
N ASN A 300 10.84 -15.65 5.35
CA ASN A 300 9.98 -14.96 4.40
C ASN A 300 8.59 -14.65 4.98
N ASN A 301 8.02 -13.52 4.56
CA ASN A 301 6.65 -13.10 4.93
C ASN A 301 6.42 -12.94 6.45
N ALA A 302 7.47 -12.83 7.26
CA ALA A 302 7.31 -12.52 8.67
C ALA A 302 6.99 -11.03 8.86
N ALA A 303 6.19 -10.72 9.88
CA ALA A 303 5.76 -9.37 10.20
C ALA A 303 6.11 -9.03 11.66
N LEU A 304 6.83 -7.94 11.87
CA LEU A 304 7.17 -7.41 13.19
C LEU A 304 6.44 -6.10 13.46
N GLY A 305 5.71 -6.05 14.56
CA GLY A 305 5.02 -4.85 15.03
C GLY A 305 5.98 -3.76 15.48
N LYS A 306 5.43 -2.55 15.66
CA LYS A 306 6.17 -1.39 16.17
C LYS A 306 6.79 -1.66 17.55
N ASN A 307 7.91 -1.01 17.84
CA ASN A 307 8.60 -1.07 19.15
C ASN A 307 9.02 -2.48 19.60
N THR A 308 8.97 -3.48 18.71
CA THR A 308 9.37 -4.85 19.02
C THR A 308 10.88 -4.95 19.20
N ARG A 309 11.31 -5.81 20.12
CA ARG A 309 12.73 -6.04 20.43
C ARG A 309 13.09 -7.50 20.20
N ILE A 310 13.85 -7.76 19.15
CA ILE A 310 14.39 -9.07 18.83
C ILE A 310 15.86 -9.08 19.26
N ARG A 311 16.22 -9.95 20.20
CA ARG A 311 17.59 -10.07 20.71
C ARG A 311 18.46 -10.94 19.80
N ASP A 312 19.74 -11.03 20.14
CA ASP A 312 20.73 -11.69 19.30
C ASP A 312 20.44 -13.18 19.11
N THR A 313 20.81 -13.69 17.93
CA THR A 313 20.72 -15.12 17.56
C THR A 313 19.28 -15.66 17.58
N VAL A 314 18.27 -14.79 17.52
CA VAL A 314 16.87 -15.22 17.38
C VAL A 314 16.60 -15.73 15.96
N LEU A 315 15.79 -16.79 15.87
CA LEU A 315 15.32 -17.35 14.61
C LEU A 315 13.81 -17.22 14.52
N ILE A 316 13.34 -16.51 13.49
CA ILE A 316 11.92 -16.29 13.20
C ILE A 316 11.58 -17.01 11.89
N GLY A 317 10.62 -17.93 11.96
CA GLY A 317 10.13 -18.72 10.85
C GLY A 317 9.26 -17.95 9.86
N GLU A 318 8.88 -18.62 8.77
CA GLU A 318 8.08 -18.03 7.71
C GLU A 318 6.66 -17.73 8.20
N HIS A 319 6.05 -16.66 7.70
CA HIS A 319 4.67 -16.27 8.07
C HIS A 319 4.46 -16.07 9.58
N VAL A 320 5.52 -15.77 10.33
CA VAL A 320 5.41 -15.45 11.76
C VAL A 320 4.97 -14.01 11.92
N THR A 321 4.00 -13.78 12.79
CA THR A 321 3.58 -12.43 13.19
C THR A 321 4.01 -12.16 14.62
N ILE A 322 4.65 -11.03 14.86
CA ILE A 322 5.03 -10.57 16.20
C ILE A 322 4.38 -9.23 16.46
N GLY A 323 3.52 -9.17 17.47
CA GLY A 323 2.76 -7.98 17.86
C GLY A 323 3.65 -6.84 18.34
N ALA A 324 3.03 -5.66 18.48
CA ALA A 324 3.71 -4.45 18.92
C ALA A 324 4.29 -4.62 20.34
N GLU A 325 5.45 -4.01 20.59
CA GLU A 325 6.13 -3.98 21.90
C GLU A 325 6.52 -5.37 22.45
N ALA A 326 6.41 -6.42 21.64
CA ALA A 326 6.84 -7.75 22.05
C ALA A 326 8.37 -7.83 22.18
N ILE A 327 8.84 -8.70 23.07
CA ILE A 327 10.26 -8.92 23.32
C ILE A 327 10.58 -10.38 23.07
N VAL A 328 11.48 -10.66 22.14
CA VAL A 328 11.98 -12.01 21.88
C VAL A 328 13.44 -12.07 22.31
N ASN A 329 13.71 -12.79 23.39
CA ASN A 329 15.04 -12.85 23.99
C ASN A 329 16.00 -13.83 23.28
N HIS A 330 17.27 -13.75 23.68
CA HIS A 330 18.39 -14.39 23.01
C HIS A 330 18.15 -15.88 22.74
N LYS A 331 18.50 -16.31 21.52
CA LYS A 331 18.41 -17.70 21.08
C LYS A 331 17.01 -18.32 21.14
N ALA A 332 15.96 -17.52 21.28
CA ALA A 332 14.60 -18.02 21.06
C ALA A 332 14.42 -18.43 19.60
N LYS A 333 13.60 -19.46 19.37
CA LYS A 333 13.24 -19.96 18.05
C LYS A 333 11.72 -19.95 17.92
N ILE A 334 11.21 -19.24 16.92
CA ILE A 334 9.79 -19.20 16.60
C ILE A 334 9.61 -19.87 15.25
N GLU A 335 8.84 -20.96 15.20
CA GLU A 335 8.60 -21.70 13.98
C GLU A 335 7.48 -21.10 13.12
N HIS A 336 7.39 -21.57 11.89
CA HIS A 336 6.54 -21.01 10.84
C HIS A 336 5.06 -20.91 11.25
N GLY A 337 4.41 -19.82 10.86
CA GLY A 337 3.00 -19.55 11.12
C GLY A 337 2.63 -19.29 12.58
N ALA A 338 3.60 -19.22 13.50
CA ALA A 338 3.31 -18.84 14.89
C ALA A 338 2.99 -17.34 14.99
N SER A 339 2.11 -17.00 15.93
CA SER A 339 1.70 -15.61 16.21
C SER A 339 2.03 -15.26 17.66
N ILE A 340 2.80 -14.19 17.84
CA ILE A 340 3.17 -13.65 19.15
C ILE A 340 2.39 -12.36 19.37
N GLY A 341 1.63 -12.28 20.44
CA GLY A 341 0.79 -11.13 20.77
C GLY A 341 1.58 -9.89 21.15
N GLU A 342 0.87 -8.78 21.31
CA GLU A 342 1.42 -7.51 21.76
C GLU A 342 1.96 -7.60 23.19
N ARG A 343 3.08 -6.92 23.45
CA ARG A 343 3.76 -6.90 24.76
C ARG A 343 4.12 -8.28 25.33
N ALA A 344 4.03 -9.34 24.52
CA ALA A 344 4.42 -10.67 24.92
C ALA A 344 5.96 -10.75 25.05
N ILE A 345 6.43 -11.55 26.01
CA ILE A 345 7.84 -11.74 26.30
C ILE A 345 8.18 -13.22 26.08
N ILE A 346 9.04 -13.49 25.11
CA ILE A 346 9.60 -14.82 24.87
C ILE A 346 10.97 -14.86 25.53
N GLU A 347 11.11 -15.72 26.53
CA GLU A 347 12.36 -15.85 27.30
C GLU A 347 13.48 -16.51 26.50
N CYS A 348 14.70 -16.42 27.05
CA CYS A 348 15.88 -16.98 26.41
C CYS A 348 15.71 -18.49 26.17
N TYR A 349 16.19 -18.98 25.01
CA TYR A 349 16.14 -20.39 24.62
C TYR A 349 14.74 -21.01 24.50
N VAL A 350 13.68 -20.20 24.50
CA VAL A 350 12.32 -20.70 24.30
C VAL A 350 12.12 -21.09 22.84
N HIS A 351 11.50 -22.24 22.64
CA HIS A 351 11.10 -22.75 21.33
C HIS A 351 9.58 -22.70 21.22
N ILE A 352 9.09 -21.91 20.26
CA ILE A 352 7.66 -21.79 19.94
C ILE A 352 7.38 -22.67 18.71
N PRO A 353 6.59 -23.74 18.86
CA PRO A 353 6.23 -24.62 17.75
C PRO A 353 5.41 -23.92 16.66
N ALA A 354 5.44 -24.47 15.46
CA ALA A 354 4.69 -23.94 14.31
C ALA A 354 3.20 -23.79 14.60
N GLY A 355 2.60 -22.68 14.12
CA GLY A 355 1.17 -22.39 14.30
C GLY A 355 0.73 -22.07 15.73
N THR A 356 1.66 -21.95 16.68
CA THR A 356 1.32 -21.58 18.07
C THR A 356 0.90 -20.12 18.14
N GLU A 357 -0.18 -19.85 18.86
CA GLU A 357 -0.62 -18.50 19.20
C GLU A 357 -0.29 -18.18 20.66
N ILE A 358 0.45 -17.10 20.87
CA ILE A 358 0.74 -16.54 22.18
C ILE A 358 -0.04 -15.24 22.30
N ASN A 359 -0.90 -15.16 23.30
CA ASN A 359 -1.73 -13.98 23.51
C ASN A 359 -0.92 -12.76 23.97
N ASN A 360 -1.57 -11.61 23.94
CA ASN A 360 -1.01 -10.36 24.44
C ASN A 360 -0.62 -10.47 25.92
N ASP A 361 0.42 -9.73 26.33
CA ASP A 361 0.88 -9.64 27.73
C ASP A 361 1.33 -10.99 28.35
N VAL A 362 1.59 -12.00 27.53
CA VAL A 362 2.04 -13.32 28.00
C VAL A 362 3.56 -13.38 28.09
N ILE A 363 4.07 -13.99 29.16
CA ILE A 363 5.49 -14.37 29.28
C ILE A 363 5.61 -15.86 29.00
N ALA A 364 6.25 -16.21 27.88
CA ALA A 364 6.62 -17.58 27.56
C ALA A 364 8.00 -17.87 28.15
N ALA A 365 8.03 -18.66 29.23
CA ALA A 365 9.26 -19.07 29.89
C ALA A 365 9.64 -20.50 29.53
N ARG A 366 10.94 -20.81 29.60
CA ARG A 366 11.43 -22.19 29.48
C ARG A 366 11.01 -22.97 30.74
N GLY A 367 10.31 -24.09 30.56
CA GLY A 367 10.05 -25.03 31.65
C GLY A 367 11.34 -25.68 32.13
N GLU A 368 11.51 -25.79 33.44
CA GLU A 368 12.51 -26.67 34.03
C GLU A 368 12.07 -28.12 33.78
N THR A 369 12.83 -28.85 32.97
CA THR A 369 12.71 -30.30 32.80
C THR A 369 13.79 -31.02 33.56
#